data_AF-A0A1Z5LAP0-F1
#
_entry.id   AF-A0A1Z5LAP0-F1
#
_cell.length_a   1.000
_cell.length_b   1.000
_cell.length_c   1.000
_cell.angle_alpha   90.00
_cell.angle_beta   90.00
_cell.angle_gamma   90.00
#
_symmetry.space_group_name_H-M   'P 1'
#
loop_
_entity.id
_entity.type
_entity.pdbx_description
1 polymer ?
#
loop_
_entity_poly.entity_id
_entity_poly.type
_entity_poly.pdbx_seq_one_letter_code
_entity_poly.pdbx_strand_id
1 'polypeptide(L)'
;MACAKARLLLARYSEEASSAESAQLAQLYKAASQACSSWEDGFFQLAKYCDSVLMLHEKAEKKADVMVHVVRHYGNSLRFGSQHVYHSMPRLLSLWFDLGSQVADLQNQRRRPTILDALSQYLTHLTDRIIAPLVEQLPPYLFFTAMSQLVSRICHSHEQVATQLKAIIALLLSTYPKRAVWMMVAVSKSSY
;
A
#
# COMPACT_ATOMS: atom_id res chain seq x y z
N MET A 1 0.20 -0.88 -26.56
CA MET A 1 0.69 -1.87 -25.57
C MET A 1 2.14 -2.32 -25.81
N ALA A 2 2.56 -2.68 -27.03
CA ALA A 2 3.93 -3.17 -27.30
C ALA A 2 5.04 -2.19 -26.87
N CYS A 3 4.86 -0.89 -27.14
CA CYS A 3 5.84 0.14 -26.75
C CYS A 3 6.01 0.29 -25.21
N ALA A 4 4.91 0.17 -24.44
CA ALA A 4 4.96 0.22 -22.98
C ALA A 4 5.67 -1.02 -22.39
N LYS A 5 5.39 -2.20 -22.94
CA LYS A 5 6.08 -3.46 -22.58
C LYS A 5 7.58 -3.41 -22.89
N ALA A 6 7.95 -2.90 -24.06
CA ALA A 6 9.36 -2.74 -24.44
C ALA A 6 10.10 -1.77 -23.51
N ARG A 7 9.48 -0.65 -23.13
CA ARG A 7 10.05 0.32 -22.17
C ARG A 7 10.18 -0.26 -20.77
N LEU A 8 9.22 -1.04 -20.32
CA LEU A 8 9.29 -1.72 -19.02
C LEU A 8 10.40 -2.78 -18.99
N LEU A 9 10.54 -3.55 -20.06
CA LEU A 9 11.65 -4.51 -20.20
C LEU A 9 12.99 -3.78 -20.20
N LEU A 10 13.11 -2.68 -20.94
CA LEU A 10 14.31 -1.87 -20.95
C LEU A 10 14.66 -1.35 -19.56
N ALA A 11 13.68 -0.82 -18.82
CA ALA A 11 13.87 -0.36 -17.44
C ALA A 11 14.36 -1.48 -16.51
N ARG A 12 13.76 -2.68 -16.63
CA ARG A 12 14.17 -3.85 -15.85
C ARG A 12 15.59 -4.32 -16.19
N TYR A 13 15.93 -4.40 -17.47
CA TYR A 13 17.29 -4.77 -17.88
C TYR A 13 18.32 -3.72 -17.45
N SER A 14 17.99 -2.43 -17.49
CA SER A 14 18.90 -1.39 -17.01
C SER A 14 19.08 -1.39 -15.48
N GLU A 15 18.05 -1.83 -14.75
CA GLU A 15 18.12 -2.08 -13.30
C GLU A 15 19.03 -3.26 -12.99
N GLU A 16 18.81 -4.40 -13.65
CA GLU A 16 19.60 -5.63 -13.50
C GLU A 16 21.06 -5.42 -13.93
N ALA A 17 21.30 -4.59 -14.95
CA ALA A 17 22.64 -4.24 -15.42
C ALA A 17 23.37 -3.21 -14.54
N SER A 18 22.72 -2.63 -13.52
CA SER A 18 23.24 -1.51 -12.71
C SER A 18 23.79 -0.33 -13.56
N SER A 19 23.29 -0.20 -14.79
CA SER A 19 23.89 0.65 -15.81
C SER A 19 23.33 2.07 -15.83
N ALA A 20 22.21 2.32 -15.16
CA ALA A 20 21.52 3.62 -15.16
C ALA A 20 21.43 4.20 -13.74
N GLU A 21 21.60 5.51 -13.62
CA GLU A 21 21.34 6.23 -12.36
C GLU A 21 19.87 6.04 -11.94
N SER A 22 19.63 5.87 -10.64
CA SER A 22 18.28 5.65 -10.07
C SER A 22 17.25 6.67 -10.53
N ALA A 23 17.66 7.92 -10.78
CA ALA A 23 16.79 8.98 -11.29
C ALA A 23 16.31 8.72 -12.74
N GLN A 24 17.17 8.22 -13.61
CA GLN A 24 16.82 7.89 -15.00
C GLN A 24 15.91 6.65 -15.05
N LEU A 25 16.15 5.68 -14.16
CA LEU A 25 15.31 4.49 -14.04
C LEU A 25 13.87 4.85 -13.62
N ALA A 26 13.73 5.73 -12.63
CA ALA A 26 12.43 6.24 -12.19
C ALA A 26 11.67 6.94 -13.34
N GLN A 27 12.37 7.72 -14.17
CA GLN A 27 11.78 8.36 -15.34
C GLN A 27 11.34 7.34 -16.41
N LEU A 28 12.14 6.30 -16.65
CA LEU A 28 11.80 5.22 -17.59
C LEU A 28 10.54 4.45 -17.16
N TYR A 29 10.45 4.06 -15.89
CA TYR A 29 9.26 3.41 -15.35
C TYR A 29 8.03 4.33 -15.39
N LYS A 30 8.20 5.62 -15.06
CA LYS A 30 7.11 6.61 -15.14
C LYS A 30 6.64 6.81 -16.58
N ALA A 31 7.55 6.90 -17.54
CA ALA A 31 7.23 7.01 -18.97
C ALA A 31 6.54 5.75 -19.52
N ALA A 32 6.91 4.56 -19.02
CA ALA A 32 6.25 3.30 -19.37
C ALA A 32 4.81 3.24 -18.84
N SER A 33 4.59 3.69 -17.60
CA SER A 33 3.26 3.80 -16.98
C SER A 33 2.38 4.84 -17.67
N GLN A 34 2.93 6.01 -18.03
CA GLN A 34 2.20 7.05 -18.77
C GLN A 34 1.83 6.63 -20.20
N ALA A 35 2.66 5.80 -20.84
CA ALA A 35 2.39 5.30 -22.20
C ALA A 35 1.16 4.37 -22.26
N CYS A 36 0.71 3.81 -21.13
CA CYS A 36 -0.52 3.05 -21.05
C CYS A 36 -1.18 3.22 -19.68
N SER A 37 -2.07 4.21 -19.57
CA SER A 37 -2.71 4.61 -18.31
C SER A 37 -3.59 3.53 -17.65
N SER A 38 -3.91 2.43 -18.35
CA SER A 38 -4.77 1.36 -17.86
C SER A 38 -4.06 0.01 -17.72
N TRP A 39 -2.73 0.00 -17.66
CA TRP A 39 -1.95 -1.25 -17.64
C TRP A 39 -1.51 -1.63 -16.21
N GLU A 40 -2.07 -2.74 -15.70
CA GLU A 40 -1.74 -3.30 -14.37
C GLU A 40 -0.23 -3.49 -14.16
N ASP A 41 0.44 -4.27 -15.03
CA ASP A 41 1.85 -4.62 -14.81
C ASP A 41 2.78 -3.40 -14.77
N GLY A 42 2.43 -2.33 -15.52
CA GLY A 42 3.20 -1.08 -15.52
C GLY A 42 3.20 -0.42 -14.16
N PHE A 43 2.04 -0.33 -13.51
CA PHE A 43 1.92 0.20 -12.16
C PHE A 43 2.52 -0.74 -11.11
N PHE A 44 2.34 -2.05 -11.27
CA PHE A 44 2.91 -3.05 -10.38
C PHE A 44 4.45 -2.96 -10.31
N GLN A 45 5.12 -2.94 -11.47
CA GLN A 45 6.59 -2.89 -11.51
C GLN A 45 7.12 -1.53 -11.05
N LEU A 46 6.44 -0.44 -11.37
CA LEU A 46 6.77 0.88 -10.83
C LEU A 46 6.66 0.89 -9.29
N ALA A 47 5.59 0.32 -8.74
CA ALA A 47 5.41 0.20 -7.29
C ALA A 47 6.53 -0.64 -6.65
N LYS A 48 6.88 -1.77 -7.28
CA LYS A 48 7.97 -2.64 -6.83
C LYS A 48 9.33 -1.93 -6.83
N TYR A 49 9.62 -1.15 -7.87
CA TYR A 49 10.83 -0.34 -7.92
C TYR A 49 10.85 0.72 -6.82
N CYS A 50 9.75 1.47 -6.64
CA CYS A 50 9.63 2.44 -5.56
C CYS A 50 9.76 1.78 -4.17
N ASP A 51 9.28 0.55 -4.01
CA ASP A 51 9.42 -0.24 -2.78
C ASP A 51 10.89 -0.64 -2.53
N SER A 52 11.64 -1.00 -3.57
CA SER A 52 13.10 -1.19 -3.47
C SER A 52 13.81 0.10 -3.04
N VAL A 53 13.44 1.24 -3.61
CA VAL A 53 14.01 2.56 -3.25
C VAL A 53 13.65 2.96 -1.82
N LEU A 54 12.44 2.62 -1.35
CA LEU A 54 12.00 2.85 0.02
C LEU A 54 12.95 2.20 1.04
N MET A 55 13.45 1.00 0.74
CA MET A 55 14.38 0.24 1.59
C MET A 55 15.78 0.86 1.64
N LEU A 56 16.16 1.69 0.66
CA LEU A 56 17.46 2.36 0.59
C LEU A 56 17.52 3.67 1.39
N HIS A 57 16.38 4.31 1.67
CA HIS A 57 16.36 5.52 2.47
C HIS A 57 16.48 5.19 3.96
N GLU A 58 17.22 6.00 4.72
CA GLU A 58 17.32 5.83 6.19
C GLU A 58 16.42 6.79 6.96
N LYS A 59 16.17 8.00 6.42
CA LYS A 59 15.39 9.04 7.07
C LYS A 59 13.89 8.74 7.02
N ALA A 60 13.23 8.75 8.19
CA ALA A 60 11.80 8.45 8.34
C ALA A 60 10.89 9.33 7.47
N GLU A 61 11.20 10.62 7.35
CA GLU A 61 10.39 11.57 6.55
C GLU A 61 10.43 11.25 5.05
N LYS A 62 11.62 10.96 4.52
CA LYS A 62 11.78 10.51 3.11
C LYS A 62 11.14 9.15 2.87
N LYS A 63 11.21 8.25 3.86
CA LYS A 63 10.51 6.97 3.79
C LYS A 63 9.00 7.17 3.69
N ALA A 64 8.42 8.04 4.51
CA ALA A 64 6.98 8.29 4.49
C ALA A 64 6.52 8.87 3.15
N ASP A 65 7.26 9.82 2.58
CA ASP A 65 6.95 10.37 1.25
C ASP A 65 6.99 9.30 0.15
N VAL A 66 8.06 8.50 0.09
CA VAL A 66 8.17 7.40 -0.89
C VAL A 66 7.08 6.36 -0.67
N MET A 67 6.74 6.04 0.59
CA MET A 67 5.69 5.09 0.94
C MET A 67 4.32 5.51 0.39
N VAL A 68 3.97 6.80 0.46
CA VAL A 68 2.74 7.33 -0.15
C VAL A 68 2.70 7.04 -1.65
N HIS A 69 3.83 7.17 -2.34
CA HIS A 69 3.93 6.84 -3.77
C HIS A 69 3.78 5.33 -4.02
N VAL A 70 4.43 4.48 -3.22
CA VAL A 70 4.34 3.02 -3.32
C VAL A 70 2.90 2.55 -3.15
N VAL A 71 2.23 3.00 -2.08
CA VAL A 71 0.81 2.67 -1.80
C VAL A 71 -0.08 3.13 -2.94
N ARG A 72 0.12 4.36 -3.46
CA ARG A 72 -0.65 4.87 -4.59
C ARG A 72 -0.48 4.01 -5.84
N HIS A 73 0.74 3.58 -6.16
CA HIS A 73 1.01 2.78 -7.35
C HIS A 73 0.47 1.35 -7.22
N TYR A 74 0.60 0.71 -6.05
CA TYR A 74 -0.05 -0.59 -5.80
C TYR A 74 -1.58 -0.49 -5.84
N GLY A 75 -2.17 0.58 -5.29
CA GLY A 75 -3.61 0.82 -5.36
C GLY A 75 -4.10 0.98 -6.81
N ASN A 76 -3.36 1.74 -7.63
CA ASN A 76 -3.68 1.87 -9.06
C ASN A 76 -3.52 0.54 -9.80
N SER A 77 -2.50 -0.26 -9.49
CA SER A 77 -2.35 -1.61 -10.06
C SER A 77 -3.59 -2.46 -9.78
N LEU A 78 -4.06 -2.48 -8.53
CA LEU A 78 -5.24 -3.23 -8.10
C LEU A 78 -6.54 -2.74 -8.78
N ARG A 79 -6.60 -1.47 -9.18
CA ARG A 79 -7.74 -0.90 -9.90
C ARG A 79 -7.81 -1.36 -11.35
N PHE A 80 -6.66 -1.55 -12.01
CA PHE A 80 -6.61 -1.94 -13.41
C PHE A 80 -6.56 -3.46 -13.63
N GLY A 81 -6.23 -4.23 -12.60
CA GLY A 81 -6.34 -5.68 -12.62
C GLY A 81 -5.98 -6.32 -11.29
N SER A 82 -6.05 -7.65 -11.25
CA SER A 82 -5.91 -8.43 -10.01
C SER A 82 -4.92 -9.60 -10.13
N GLN A 83 -4.12 -9.61 -11.21
CA GLN A 83 -3.12 -10.65 -11.42
C GLN A 83 -2.09 -10.69 -10.29
N HIS A 84 -1.71 -9.51 -9.78
CA HIS A 84 -0.71 -9.39 -8.71
C HIS A 84 -1.32 -9.10 -7.32
N VAL A 85 -2.63 -9.34 -7.13
CA VAL A 85 -3.35 -9.00 -5.88
C VAL A 85 -2.69 -9.58 -4.63
N TYR A 86 -2.20 -10.83 -4.71
CA TYR A 86 -1.55 -11.52 -3.60
C TYR A 86 -0.20 -10.92 -3.20
N HIS A 87 0.37 -10.04 -4.01
CA HIS A 87 1.56 -9.28 -3.65
C HIS A 87 1.20 -7.83 -3.29
N SER A 88 0.45 -7.15 -4.17
CA SER A 88 0.14 -5.73 -4.02
C SER A 88 -0.73 -5.42 -2.81
N MET A 89 -1.78 -6.21 -2.59
CA MET A 89 -2.72 -5.98 -1.48
C MET A 89 -2.06 -6.10 -0.11
N PRO A 90 -1.39 -7.23 0.23
CA PRO A 90 -0.75 -7.34 1.54
C PRO A 90 0.37 -6.33 1.74
N ARG A 91 1.20 -6.06 0.71
CA ARG A 91 2.31 -5.10 0.85
C ARG A 91 1.80 -3.67 1.07
N LEU A 92 0.75 -3.26 0.36
CA LEU A 92 0.10 -1.97 0.54
C LEU A 92 -0.42 -1.79 1.97
N LEU A 93 -1.13 -2.80 2.48
CA LEU A 93 -1.68 -2.78 3.84
C LEU A 93 -0.58 -2.77 4.90
N SER A 94 0.48 -3.57 4.75
CA SER A 94 1.64 -3.55 5.64
C SER A 94 2.24 -2.15 5.75
N LEU A 95 2.53 -1.49 4.63
CA LEU A 95 3.11 -0.15 4.63
C LEU A 95 2.21 0.87 5.34
N TRP A 96 0.90 0.82 5.08
CA TRP A 96 -0.06 1.70 5.74
C TRP A 96 -0.15 1.46 7.26
N PHE A 97 -0.20 0.20 7.69
CA PHE A 97 -0.20 -0.17 9.12
C PHE A 97 1.11 0.20 9.82
N ASP A 98 2.26 0.00 9.17
CA ASP A 98 3.56 0.31 9.73
C ASP A 98 3.73 1.81 9.94
N LEU A 99 3.26 2.64 9.00
CA LEU A 99 3.23 4.10 9.17
C LEU A 99 2.30 4.51 10.32
N GLY A 100 1.11 3.90 10.39
CA GLY A 100 0.18 4.14 11.49
C GLY A 100 0.78 3.80 12.86
N SER A 101 1.48 2.67 12.95
CA SER A 101 2.13 2.21 14.18
C SER A 101 3.25 3.16 14.58
N GLN A 102 4.09 3.57 13.63
CA GLN A 102 5.15 4.57 13.88
C GLN A 102 4.58 5.90 14.40
N VAL A 103 3.50 6.41 13.81
CA VAL A 103 2.87 7.65 14.28
C VAL A 103 2.32 7.49 15.70
N ALA A 104 1.63 6.39 15.99
CA ALA A 104 1.11 6.12 17.34
C ALA A 104 2.22 5.98 18.39
N ASP A 105 3.30 5.29 18.05
CA ASP A 105 4.46 5.13 18.94
C ASP A 105 5.10 6.48 19.26
N LEU A 106 5.28 7.35 18.26
CA LEU A 106 5.81 8.70 18.45
C LEU A 106 4.86 9.61 19.25
N GLN A 107 3.54 9.44 19.10
CA GLN A 107 2.53 10.17 19.89
C GLN A 107 2.57 9.80 21.38
N ASN A 108 2.88 8.53 21.68
CA ASN A 108 2.98 8.03 23.05
C ASN A 108 4.32 8.37 23.73
N GLN A 109 5.30 8.91 23.02
CA GLN A 109 6.58 9.31 23.60
C GLN A 109 6.45 10.58 24.46
N ARG A 110 7.18 10.61 25.58
CA ARG A 110 7.22 11.75 26.52
C ARG A 110 7.67 13.07 25.88
N ARG A 111 8.49 13.00 24.83
CA ARG A 111 8.95 14.16 24.05
C ARG A 111 8.37 14.05 22.66
N ARG A 112 7.49 14.97 22.28
CA ARG A 112 6.96 15.02 20.91
C ARG A 112 8.07 15.44 19.94
N PRO A 113 8.46 14.58 18.99
CA PRO A 113 9.45 14.94 17.99
C PRO A 113 8.79 15.79 16.89
N THR A 114 9.53 16.74 16.32
CA THR A 114 9.03 17.66 15.27
C THR A 114 8.58 16.92 14.00
N ILE A 115 9.12 15.73 13.74
CA ILE A 115 8.73 14.89 12.60
C ILE A 115 7.33 14.26 12.74
N LEU A 116 6.76 14.24 13.94
CA LEU A 116 5.46 13.61 14.22
C LEU A 116 4.35 14.27 13.39
N ASP A 117 4.35 15.60 13.32
CA ASP A 117 3.31 16.34 12.60
C ASP A 117 3.38 16.05 11.09
N ALA A 118 4.59 16.00 10.53
CA ALA A 118 4.80 15.63 9.13
C ALA A 118 4.33 14.19 8.84
N LEU A 119 4.73 13.22 9.67
CA LEU A 119 4.32 11.82 9.50
C LEU A 119 2.81 11.62 9.67
N SER A 120 2.20 12.34 10.61
CA SER A 120 0.75 12.32 10.81
C SER A 120 0.03 12.88 9.59
N GLN A 121 0.52 13.97 9.00
CA GLN A 121 -0.04 14.52 7.75
C GLN A 121 0.09 13.53 6.59
N TYR A 122 1.22 12.85 6.44
CA TYR A 122 1.37 11.79 5.43
C TYR A 122 0.39 10.64 5.64
N LEU A 123 0.21 10.19 6.90
CA LEU A 123 -0.73 9.12 7.25
C LEU A 123 -2.19 9.53 6.95
N THR A 124 -2.60 10.73 7.34
CA THR A 124 -3.94 11.26 7.07
C THR A 124 -4.16 11.38 5.57
N HIS A 125 -3.19 11.94 4.83
CA HIS A 125 -3.26 12.02 3.38
C HIS A 125 -3.37 10.62 2.74
N LEU A 126 -2.57 9.65 3.18
CA LEU A 126 -2.58 8.28 2.67
C LEU A 126 -3.93 7.62 2.94
N THR A 127 -4.47 7.76 4.16
CA THR A 127 -5.73 7.14 4.56
C THR A 127 -6.92 7.76 3.79
N ASP A 128 -7.01 9.08 3.76
CA ASP A 128 -8.21 9.77 3.23
C ASP A 128 -8.17 9.92 1.71
N ARG A 129 -6.99 10.08 1.09
CA ARG A 129 -6.87 10.30 -0.36
C ARG A 129 -6.53 9.05 -1.15
N ILE A 130 -6.03 8.00 -0.50
CA ILE A 130 -5.63 6.76 -1.19
C ILE A 130 -6.46 5.58 -0.70
N ILE A 131 -6.42 5.24 0.59
CA ILE A 131 -7.10 4.03 1.09
C ILE A 131 -8.61 4.15 0.99
N ALA A 132 -9.22 5.23 1.48
CA ALA A 132 -10.67 5.38 1.44
C ALA A 132 -11.25 5.32 0.01
N PRO A 133 -10.72 6.08 -0.98
CA PRO A 133 -11.16 5.94 -2.36
C PRO A 133 -10.88 4.57 -2.98
N LEU A 134 -9.78 3.92 -2.58
CA LEU A 134 -9.43 2.58 -3.06
C LEU A 134 -10.46 1.54 -2.57
N VAL A 135 -10.91 1.64 -1.32
CA VAL A 135 -11.94 0.75 -0.75
C VAL A 135 -13.29 0.92 -1.46
N GLU A 136 -13.64 2.14 -1.86
CA GLU A 136 -14.87 2.41 -2.62
C GLU A 136 -14.80 1.94 -4.08
N GLN A 137 -13.62 2.02 -4.70
CA GLN A 137 -13.43 1.70 -6.12
C GLN A 137 -13.15 0.22 -6.38
N LEU A 138 -12.53 -0.48 -5.43
CA LEU A 138 -12.17 -1.87 -5.59
C LEU A 138 -13.33 -2.82 -5.24
N PRO A 139 -13.49 -3.93 -5.99
CA PRO A 139 -14.40 -4.99 -5.59
C PRO A 139 -14.05 -5.51 -4.18
N PRO A 140 -15.02 -5.60 -3.24
CA PRO A 140 -14.73 -5.96 -1.85
C PRO A 140 -14.04 -7.32 -1.70
N TYR A 141 -14.28 -8.26 -2.62
CA TYR A 141 -13.69 -9.59 -2.55
C TYR A 141 -12.14 -9.58 -2.63
N LEU A 142 -11.52 -8.55 -3.19
CA LEU A 142 -10.07 -8.44 -3.26
C LEU A 142 -9.46 -8.32 -1.86
N PHE A 143 -10.14 -7.64 -0.93
CA PHE A 143 -9.70 -7.51 0.45
C PHE A 143 -9.73 -8.84 1.22
N PHE A 144 -10.49 -9.86 0.75
CA PHE A 144 -10.42 -11.20 1.34
C PHE A 144 -9.04 -11.85 1.19
N THR A 145 -8.28 -11.48 0.16
CA THR A 145 -6.93 -12.03 -0.07
C THR A 145 -5.96 -11.67 1.07
N ALA A 146 -6.21 -10.54 1.75
CA ALA A 146 -5.43 -10.07 2.89
C ALA A 146 -6.24 -10.06 4.20
N MET A 147 -7.34 -10.82 4.28
CA MET A 147 -8.22 -10.83 5.46
C MET A 147 -7.47 -11.21 6.75
N SER A 148 -6.55 -12.17 6.69
CA SER A 148 -5.73 -12.53 7.86
C SER A 148 -4.93 -11.34 8.41
N GLN A 149 -4.43 -10.47 7.53
CA GLN A 149 -3.71 -9.26 7.94
C GLN A 149 -4.65 -8.20 8.50
N LEU A 150 -5.80 -8.00 7.87
CA LEU A 150 -6.82 -7.06 8.35
C LEU A 150 -7.27 -7.43 9.76
N VAL A 151 -7.60 -8.70 9.98
CA VAL A 151 -8.10 -9.18 11.27
C VAL A 151 -7.03 -9.12 12.36
N SER A 152 -5.79 -9.46 12.03
CA SER A 152 -4.65 -9.38 12.97
C SER A 152 -4.41 -7.96 13.51
N ARG A 153 -4.83 -6.92 12.77
CA ARG A 153 -4.57 -5.52 13.11
C ARG A 153 -5.83 -4.72 13.47
N ILE A 154 -6.97 -5.38 13.77
CA ILE A 154 -8.24 -4.70 14.11
C ILE A 154 -8.08 -3.69 15.27
N CYS A 155 -7.28 -4.04 16.27
CA CYS A 155 -6.99 -3.20 17.43
C CYS A 155 -5.75 -2.34 17.20
N HIS A 156 -5.71 -1.61 16.07
CA HIS A 156 -4.57 -0.77 15.73
C HIS A 156 -4.45 0.43 16.71
N SER A 157 -3.23 0.75 17.14
CA SER A 157 -2.96 1.81 18.14
C SER A 157 -3.36 3.21 17.66
N HIS A 158 -3.24 3.47 16.35
CA HIS A 158 -3.69 4.73 15.73
C HIS A 158 -5.19 4.70 15.39
N GLU A 159 -5.95 5.65 15.94
CA GLU A 159 -7.42 5.70 15.84
C GLU A 159 -7.93 5.79 14.40
N GLN A 160 -7.36 6.66 13.56
CA GLN A 160 -7.80 6.84 12.17
C GLN A 160 -7.65 5.53 11.35
N VAL A 161 -6.56 4.78 11.60
CA VAL A 161 -6.29 3.52 10.90
C VAL A 161 -7.26 2.45 11.38
N ALA A 162 -7.49 2.37 12.70
CA ALA A 162 -8.45 1.43 13.27
C ALA A 162 -9.88 1.69 12.77
N THR A 163 -10.30 2.95 12.66
CA THR A 163 -11.63 3.33 12.15
C THR A 163 -11.79 2.92 10.69
N GLN A 164 -10.82 3.23 9.83
CA GLN A 164 -10.87 2.82 8.42
C GLN A 164 -10.84 1.29 8.27
N LEU A 165 -10.05 0.60 9.08
CA LEU A 165 -9.97 -0.86 9.08
C LEU A 165 -11.29 -1.52 9.48
N LYS A 166 -11.95 -1.00 10.53
CA LYS A 166 -13.30 -1.45 10.93
C LYS A 166 -14.30 -1.23 9.81
N ALA A 167 -14.22 -0.12 9.07
CA ALA A 167 -15.08 0.14 7.92
C ALA A 167 -14.88 -0.89 6.79
N ILE A 168 -13.62 -1.25 6.48
CA ILE A 168 -13.31 -2.30 5.49
C ILE A 168 -13.89 -3.65 5.92
N ILE A 169 -13.72 -4.03 7.19
CA ILE A 169 -14.23 -5.30 7.71
C ILE A 169 -15.76 -5.30 7.73
N ALA A 170 -16.39 -4.20 8.12
CA ALA A 170 -17.83 -4.05 8.07
C ALA A 170 -18.38 -4.19 6.65
N LEU A 171 -17.69 -3.62 5.64
CA LEU A 171 -18.03 -3.78 4.23
C LEU A 171 -17.93 -5.25 3.78
N LEU A 172 -16.91 -5.98 4.21
CA LEU A 172 -16.76 -7.41 3.92
C LEU A 172 -17.86 -8.25 4.57
N LEU A 173 -18.19 -7.95 5.82
CA LEU A 173 -19.25 -8.63 6.56
C LEU A 173 -20.64 -8.36 5.98
N SER A 174 -20.91 -7.13 5.51
CA SER A 174 -22.20 -6.79 4.89
C SER A 174 -22.37 -7.45 3.51
N THR A 175 -21.30 -7.50 2.72
CA THR A 175 -21.35 -8.02 1.34
C THR A 175 -21.29 -9.55 1.31
N TYR A 176 -20.47 -10.18 2.17
CA TYR A 176 -20.22 -11.62 2.16
C TYR A 176 -20.23 -12.22 3.59
N PRO A 177 -21.38 -12.19 4.28
CA PRO A 177 -21.47 -12.53 5.70
C PRO A 177 -20.98 -13.94 6.01
N LYS A 178 -21.38 -14.93 5.21
CA LYS A 178 -21.00 -16.35 5.44
C LYS A 178 -19.48 -16.52 5.45
N ARG A 179 -18.79 -16.03 4.42
CA ARG A 179 -17.33 -16.18 4.27
C ARG A 179 -16.56 -15.37 5.31
N ALA A 180 -16.98 -14.13 5.56
CA ALA A 180 -16.32 -13.25 6.52
C ALA A 180 -16.48 -13.75 7.97
N VAL A 181 -17.68 -14.20 8.37
CA VAL A 181 -17.92 -14.72 9.73
C VAL A 181 -17.04 -15.93 10.01
N TRP A 182 -16.94 -16.90 9.08
CA TRP A 182 -16.07 -18.07 9.25
C TRP A 182 -14.60 -17.70 9.51
N MET A 183 -14.10 -16.65 8.85
CA MET A 183 -12.73 -16.17 9.06
C MET A 183 -12.57 -15.39 10.38
N MET A 184 -13.62 -14.74 10.86
CA MET A 184 -13.63 -13.99 12.14
C MET A 184 -13.78 -14.89 13.37
N VAL A 185 -14.42 -16.06 13.24
CA VAL A 185 -14.61 -17.00 14.36
C VAL A 185 -13.27 -17.39 14.98
N ALA A 186 -12.22 -17.54 14.18
CA ALA A 186 -10.87 -17.85 14.68
C ALA A 186 -10.34 -16.80 15.67
N VAL A 187 -10.69 -15.53 15.47
CA VAL A 187 -10.22 -14.42 16.31
C VAL A 187 -11.14 -14.17 17.51
N SER A 188 -12.44 -14.46 17.39
CA SER A 188 -13.33 -14.45 18.56
C SER A 188 -12.97 -15.48 19.63
N LYS A 189 -12.25 -16.54 19.24
CA LYS A 189 -11.80 -17.62 20.14
C LYS A 189 -10.33 -17.52 20.54
N SER A 190 -9.57 -16.57 20.01
CA SER A 190 -8.21 -16.31 20.47
C SER A 190 -8.29 -15.47 21.74
N SER A 191 -7.85 -16.02 22.87
CA SER A 191 -7.70 -15.26 24.11
C SER A 191 -6.74 -14.10 23.87
N TYR A 192 -7.26 -12.88 24.00
CA TYR A 192 -6.51 -11.65 24.22
C TYR A 192 -6.68 -11.26 25.69
#